data_AF-A0A357V3H4-F1
#
_entry.id   AF-A0A357V3H4-F1
#
_cell.length_a   1.000
_cell.length_b   1.000
_cell.length_c   1.000
_cell.angle_alpha   90.00
_cell.angle_beta   90.00
_cell.angle_gamma   90.00
#
_symmetry.space_group_name_H-M   'P 1'
#
loop_
_entity.id
_entity.type
_entity.pdbx_description
1 polymer ?
#
loop_
_entity_poly.entity_id
_entity_poly.type
_entity_poly.pdbx_seq_one_letter_code
_entity_poly.pdbx_strand_id
1 'polypeptide(L)'
;MSDHDNTGGGNAPPASLESAMAEVESMILNARRALAGGELLDMSPLGDRVAWICENVRTMALTSSDPDSIRLRLEKMVSDLNRLEDQIRVGAGLGPADGETGKE
;
A
#
# COMPACT_ATOMS: atom_id res chain seq x y z
N MET A 1 29.00 13.17 -20.52
CA MET A 1 27.68 12.52 -20.50
C MET A 1 27.08 12.81 -19.15
N SER A 2 25.88 13.40 -19.13
CA SER A 2 25.30 14.13 -18.01
C SER A 2 25.20 13.34 -16.71
N ASP A 3 25.77 13.93 -15.66
CA ASP A 3 25.46 13.71 -14.26
C ASP A 3 23.97 14.00 -14.04
N HIS A 4 23.21 12.99 -13.60
CA HIS A 4 21.90 13.20 -12.99
C HIS A 4 22.03 12.97 -11.49
N ASP A 5 22.34 14.07 -10.80
CA ASP A 5 21.96 14.27 -9.40
C ASP A 5 20.43 14.42 -9.37
N ASN A 6 19.76 13.53 -8.65
CA ASN A 6 18.40 13.79 -8.19
C ASN A 6 18.32 13.42 -6.71
N THR A 7 18.76 14.38 -5.89
CA THR A 7 18.50 14.42 -4.46
C THR A 7 16.99 14.70 -4.24
N GLY A 8 16.20 13.63 -4.16
CA GLY A 8 14.85 13.64 -3.60
C GLY A 8 14.83 12.68 -2.42
N GLY A 9 14.36 13.12 -1.24
CA GLY A 9 14.28 12.31 -0.01
C GLY A 9 13.27 11.16 -0.08
N GLY A 10 13.40 10.26 -1.05
CA GLY A 10 12.46 9.20 -1.35
C GLY A 10 13.06 7.82 -1.09
N ASN A 11 12.49 7.15 -0.09
CA ASN A 11 12.49 5.71 0.16
C ASN A 11 13.31 4.86 -0.85
N ALA A 12 14.48 4.36 -0.43
CA ALA A 12 15.32 3.49 -1.27
C ALA A 12 14.51 2.30 -1.83
N PRO A 13 14.81 1.83 -3.06
CA PRO A 13 14.16 0.65 -3.58
C PRO A 13 14.37 -0.53 -2.60
N PRO A 14 13.34 -1.34 -2.34
CA PRO A 14 13.46 -2.47 -1.42
C PRO A 14 14.49 -3.45 -1.96
N ALA A 15 15.21 -4.09 -1.05
CA ALA A 15 16.16 -5.14 -1.42
C ALA A 15 15.46 -6.35 -2.08
N SER A 16 14.22 -6.64 -1.68
CA SER A 16 13.42 -7.78 -2.14
C SER A 16 11.92 -7.50 -2.07
N LEU A 17 11.12 -8.25 -2.84
CA LEU A 17 9.66 -8.23 -2.77
C LEU A 17 9.13 -8.44 -1.34
N GLU A 18 9.72 -9.38 -0.60
CA GLU A 18 9.34 -9.64 0.80
C GLU A 18 9.59 -8.45 1.73
N SER A 19 10.69 -7.72 1.53
CA SER A 19 10.97 -6.50 2.29
C SER A 19 9.96 -5.41 1.95
N ALA A 20 9.65 -5.23 0.66
CA ALA A 20 8.66 -4.28 0.21
C ALA A 20 7.28 -4.56 0.84
N MET A 21 6.87 -5.83 0.87
CA MET A 21 5.62 -6.27 1.51
C MET A 21 5.63 -6.00 3.01
N ALA A 22 6.73 -6.33 3.70
CA ALA A 22 6.86 -6.09 5.14
C ALA A 22 6.78 -4.60 5.48
N GLU A 23 7.34 -3.73 4.64
CA GLU A 23 7.24 -2.27 4.80
C GLU A 23 5.81 -1.78 4.59
N VAL A 24 5.11 -2.26 3.57
CA VAL A 24 3.68 -1.94 3.35
C VAL A 24 2.84 -2.38 4.55
N GLU A 25 3.04 -3.60 5.06
CA GLU A 25 2.36 -4.10 6.25
C GLU A 25 2.61 -3.18 7.47
N SER A 26 3.85 -2.74 7.67
CA SER A 26 4.21 -1.80 8.74
C SER A 26 3.56 -0.44 8.57
N MET A 27 3.58 0.12 7.36
CA MET A 27 2.97 1.40 7.02
C MET A 27 1.46 1.36 7.25
N ILE A 28 0.77 0.28 6.86
CA ILE A 28 -0.67 0.10 7.12
C ILE A 28 -0.96 0.07 8.62
N LEU A 29 -0.16 -0.65 9.41
CA LEU A 29 -0.33 -0.69 10.86
C LEU A 29 -0.14 0.69 11.51
N ASN A 30 0.85 1.44 11.08
CA ASN A 30 1.09 2.80 11.56
C ASN A 30 -0.03 3.75 11.13
N ALA A 31 -0.49 3.66 9.89
CA ALA A 31 -1.65 4.40 9.39
C ALA A 31 -2.89 4.18 10.24
N ARG A 32 -3.20 2.92 10.56
CA ARG A 32 -4.34 2.59 11.42
C ARG A 32 -4.20 3.16 12.84
N ARG A 33 -2.99 3.14 13.41
CA ARG A 33 -2.73 3.75 14.73
C ARG A 33 -2.90 5.27 14.70
N ALA A 34 -2.33 5.94 13.70
CA ALA A 34 -2.45 7.38 13.51
C ALA A 34 -3.91 7.81 13.35
N LEU A 35 -4.68 7.10 12.51
CA LEU A 35 -6.10 7.34 12.31
C LEU A 35 -6.92 7.15 13.60
N ALA A 36 -6.61 6.11 14.39
CA ALA A 36 -7.25 5.90 15.69
C ALA A 36 -6.91 7.01 16.70
N GLY A 37 -5.75 7.65 16.56
CA GLY A 37 -5.33 8.81 17.34
C GLY A 37 -5.89 10.15 16.83
N GLY A 38 -6.61 10.16 15.70
CA GLY A 38 -7.11 11.38 15.06
C GLY A 38 -6.04 12.20 14.34
N GLU A 39 -4.88 11.59 14.05
CA GLU A 39 -3.78 12.24 13.33
C GLU A 39 -3.97 12.19 11.82
N LEU A 40 -3.61 13.28 11.14
CA LEU A 40 -3.56 13.33 9.68
C LEU A 40 -2.24 12.71 9.20
N LEU A 41 -2.32 11.62 8.44
CA LEU A 41 -1.15 10.94 7.90
C LEU A 41 -1.06 11.13 6.38
N ASP A 42 0.12 11.50 5.89
CA ASP A 42 0.42 11.46 4.46
C ASP A 42 0.54 10.00 3.98
N MET A 43 -0.34 9.61 3.06
CA MET A 43 -0.38 8.25 2.49
C MET A 43 0.43 8.12 1.20
N SER A 44 1.01 9.21 0.69
CA SER A 44 1.81 9.19 -0.54
C SER A 44 2.92 8.12 -0.52
N PRO A 45 3.69 7.95 0.58
CA PRO A 45 4.75 6.94 0.64
C PRO A 45 4.22 5.49 0.56
N LEU A 46 3.01 5.26 1.10
CA LEU A 46 2.34 3.96 1.01
C LEU A 46 1.92 3.67 -0.43
N GLY A 47 1.38 4.68 -1.13
CA GLY A 47 1.03 4.61 -2.54
C GLY A 47 2.22 4.28 -3.43
N ASP A 48 3.34 5.00 -3.26
CA ASP A 48 4.59 4.75 -4.00
C ASP A 48 5.11 3.32 -3.77
N ARG A 49 5.00 2.81 -2.54
CA ARG A 49 5.47 1.46 -2.23
C ARG A 49 4.59 0.38 -2.85
N VAL A 50 3.28 0.55 -2.82
CA VAL A 50 2.34 -0.37 -3.48
C VAL A 50 2.53 -0.35 -4.99
N ALA A 51 2.72 0.83 -5.60
CA ALA A 51 3.00 0.96 -7.03
C ALA A 51 4.28 0.22 -7.42
N TRP A 52 5.35 0.35 -6.63
CA TRP A 52 6.59 -0.39 -6.85
C TRP A 52 6.37 -1.91 -6.79
N ILE A 53 5.57 -2.41 -5.82
CA ILE A 53 5.24 -3.83 -5.73
C ILE A 53 4.47 -4.28 -6.97
N CYS A 54 3.46 -3.53 -7.41
CA CYS A 54 2.69 -3.85 -8.62
C CYS A 54 3.56 -3.95 -9.88
N GLU A 55 4.54 -3.06 -10.02
CA GLU A 55 5.47 -3.08 -11.16
C GLU A 55 6.42 -4.29 -11.11
N ASN A 56 6.90 -4.65 -9.92
CA ASN A 56 7.97 -5.63 -9.76
C ASN A 56 7.47 -7.05 -9.40
N VAL A 57 6.22 -7.20 -8.99
CA VAL A 57 5.67 -8.48 -8.49
C VAL A 57 5.75 -9.57 -9.53
N ARG A 58 5.48 -9.28 -10.81
CA ARG A 58 5.56 -10.29 -11.88
C ARG A 58 6.99 -10.82 -12.00
N THR A 59 7.96 -9.91 -12.12
CA THR A 59 9.37 -10.25 -12.27
C THR A 59 9.89 -11.01 -11.06
N MET A 60 9.53 -10.57 -9.85
CA MET A 60 10.03 -11.14 -8.60
C MET A 60 9.33 -12.45 -8.21
N ALA A 61 8.05 -12.62 -8.53
CA ALA A 61 7.33 -13.88 -8.32
C ALA A 61 7.87 -14.99 -9.23
N LEU A 62 8.29 -14.65 -10.46
CA LEU A 62 8.92 -15.61 -11.38
C LEU A 62 10.30 -16.08 -10.88
N THR A 63 10.98 -15.30 -10.05
CA THR A 63 12.27 -15.66 -9.46
C THR A 63 12.15 -16.27 -8.06
N SER A 64 10.94 -16.34 -7.49
CA SER A 64 10.74 -16.82 -6.13
C SER A 64 10.59 -18.33 -6.09
N SER A 65 11.16 -18.94 -5.06
CA SER A 65 11.03 -20.38 -4.78
C SER A 65 9.64 -20.78 -4.30
N ASP A 66 8.81 -19.81 -3.86
CA ASP A 66 7.46 -20.06 -3.33
C ASP A 66 6.45 -18.98 -3.79
N PRO A 67 5.89 -19.12 -5.01
CA PRO A 67 4.95 -18.14 -5.57
C PRO A 67 3.59 -18.13 -4.88
N ASP A 68 3.13 -19.25 -4.32
CA ASP A 68 1.85 -19.35 -3.61
C ASP A 68 1.87 -18.55 -2.30
N SER A 69 2.95 -18.61 -1.51
CA SER A 69 3.08 -17.77 -0.32
C SER A 69 3.10 -16.28 -0.65
N ILE A 70 3.77 -15.89 -1.75
CA ILE A 70 3.76 -14.52 -2.26
C ILE A 70 2.34 -14.08 -2.59
N ARG A 71 1.59 -14.92 -3.32
CA ARG A 71 0.20 -14.63 -3.68
C ARG A 71 -0.67 -14.44 -2.45
N LEU A 72 -0.60 -15.37 -1.48
CA LEU A 72 -1.40 -15.29 -0.25
C LEU A 72 -1.10 -14.00 0.52
N ARG A 73 0.17 -13.58 0.56
CA ARG A 73 0.59 -12.35 1.24
C ARG A 73 0.10 -11.09 0.53
N LEU A 74 0.10 -11.07 -0.81
CA LEU A 74 -0.49 -9.98 -1.59
C LEU A 74 -2.00 -9.87 -1.36
N GLU A 75 -2.72 -11.00 -1.38
CA GLU A 75 -4.16 -11.05 -1.11
C GLU A 75 -4.48 -10.49 0.28
N LYS A 76 -3.68 -10.85 1.29
CA LYS A 76 -3.78 -10.27 2.64
C LYS A 76 -3.54 -8.75 2.63
N MET A 77 -2.49 -8.28 1.96
CA MET A 77 -2.19 -6.84 1.86
C MET A 77 -3.34 -6.05 1.22
N VAL A 78 -3.95 -6.57 0.15
CA VAL A 78 -5.12 -5.93 -0.49
C VAL A 78 -6.28 -5.82 0.49
N SER A 79 -6.55 -6.87 1.26
CA SER A 79 -7.58 -6.85 2.30
C SER A 79 -7.27 -5.82 3.40
N ASP A 80 -6.01 -5.73 3.84
CA ASP A 80 -5.55 -4.76 4.83
C ASP A 80 -5.68 -3.31 4.32
N LEU A 81 -5.39 -3.06 3.03
CA LEU A 81 -5.56 -1.75 2.37
C LEU A 81 -7.04 -1.37 2.22
N ASN A 82 -7.91 -2.28 1.79
CA ASN A 82 -9.35 -2.02 1.71
C ASN A 82 -9.92 -1.67 3.08
N ARG A 83 -9.50 -2.40 4.13
CA ARG A 83 -9.92 -2.09 5.49
C ARG A 83 -9.39 -0.73 5.97
N LEU A 84 -8.19 -0.34 5.55
CA LEU A 84 -7.64 1.00 5.82
C LEU A 84 -8.48 2.08 5.15
N GLU A 85 -8.86 1.88 3.88
CA GLU A 85 -9.77 2.78 3.15
C GLU A 85 -11.10 2.97 3.89
N ASP A 86 -11.74 1.88 4.33
CA ASP A 86 -13.00 1.98 5.10
C ASP A 86 -12.82 2.76 6.41
N GLN A 87 -11.70 2.56 7.13
CA GLN A 87 -11.40 3.32 8.35
C GLN A 87 -11.24 4.82 8.06
N ILE A 88 -10.57 5.18 6.96
CA ILE A 88 -10.43 6.58 6.52
C ILE A 88 -11.80 7.16 6.17
N ARG A 89 -12.61 6.42 5.42
CA ARG A 89 -13.94 6.85 4.97
C ARG A 89 -14.86 7.14 6.17
N VAL A 90 -14.92 6.20 7.12
CA VAL A 90 -15.67 6.36 8.38
C VAL A 90 -15.13 7.53 9.20
N GLY A 91 -13.81 7.66 9.34
CA GLY A 91 -13.17 8.75 10.09
C GLY A 91 -13.40 10.13 9.45
N ALA A 92 -13.55 10.19 8.13
CA ALA A 92 -13.86 11.39 7.37
C ALA A 92 -15.36 11.74 7.35
N GLY A 93 -16.23 10.92 7.96
CA GLY A 93 -17.69 11.10 7.90
C GLY A 93 -18.27 10.87 6.51
N LEU A 94 -17.50 10.28 5.60
CA LEU A 94 -17.99 9.80 4.32
C LEU A 94 -18.70 8.47 4.63
N GLY A 95 -20.01 8.40 4.37
CA GLY A 95 -20.75 7.15 4.49
C GLY A 95 -20.17 6.08 3.56
N PRO A 96 -20.60 4.80 3.66
CA PRO A 96 -20.27 3.82 2.64
C PRO A 96 -20.59 4.42 1.27
N ALA A 97 -19.76 4.15 0.26
CA ALA A 97 -20.10 4.47 -1.12
C ALA A 97 -21.27 3.57 -1.53
N ASP A 98 -22.45 3.87 -1.00
CA ASP A 98 -23.71 3.31 -1.44
C ASP A 98 -23.82 3.72 -2.91
N GLY A 99 -23.72 2.72 -3.78
CA GLY A 99 -24.06 2.90 -5.18
C GLY A 99 -25.47 3.46 -5.22
N GLU A 100 -25.56 4.74 -5.54
CA GLU A 100 -26.79 5.43 -5.91
C GLU A 100 -27.30 4.81 -7.22
N THR A 101 -27.83 3.58 -7.17
CA THR A 101 -28.74 3.09 -8.19
C THR A 101 -30.10 3.69 -7.86
N GLY A 102 -30.36 4.79 -8.58
CA GLY A 102 -31.57 5.60 -8.50
C GLY A 102 -32.84 4.77 -8.57
N LYS A 103 -33.83 5.25 -7.83
CA LYS A 103 -35.23 4.89 -8.00
C LYS A 103 -35.74 5.51 -9.30
N GLU A 104 -36.20 4.68 -10.22
CA GLU A 104 -37.27 5.01 -11.17
C GLU A 104 -38.29 3.87 -11.17
#